data_AF-A0AAN6Y0T6-F1
#
_entry.id   AF-A0AAN6Y0T6-F1
#
_cell.length_a   1.000
_cell.length_b   1.000
_cell.length_c   1.000
_cell.angle_alpha   90.00
_cell.angle_beta   90.00
_cell.angle_gamma   90.00
#
_symmetry.space_group_name_H-M   'P 1'
#
loop_
_entity.id
_entity.type
_entity.pdbx_description
1 polymer ?
#
loop_
_entity_poly.entity_id
_entity_poly.type
_entity_poly.pdbx_seq_one_letter_code
_entity_poly.pdbx_strand_id
1 'polypeptide(L)'
;KRPADSLFTPKKGRDIIEQMGDVGRQQRVLAQKAGQVVDRLAAENAALRAQIAKLATDLDASKPYTKKKVKENPNDGFATLQAIVEPQRASERAPKRRRANEPVIDEEVLQEAQDTIIHGLERIRDLEEC
;
A
#
# COMPACT_ATOMS: atom_id res chain seq x y z
N LYS A 1 63.35 -14.96 6.85
CA LYS A 1 62.55 -16.20 6.73
C LYS A 1 61.08 -15.78 6.76
N ARG A 2 60.32 -15.91 5.67
CA ARG A 2 58.87 -15.61 5.67
C ARG A 2 58.14 -16.81 6.28
N PRO A 3 57.13 -16.62 7.15
CA PRO A 3 56.42 -17.73 7.78
C PRO A 3 55.68 -18.55 6.71
N ALA A 4 55.75 -19.88 6.84
CA ALA A 4 55.19 -20.85 5.89
C ALA A 4 53.64 -20.95 5.93
N ASP A 5 52.98 -20.19 6.81
CA ASP A 5 51.54 -20.35 7.11
C ASP A 5 50.65 -19.23 6.55
N SER A 6 51.15 -18.37 5.66
CA SER A 6 50.28 -17.43 4.95
C SER A 6 49.79 -18.06 3.64
N LEU A 7 48.54 -18.52 3.64
CA LEU A 7 47.77 -18.84 2.44
C LEU A 7 47.54 -17.55 1.64
N PHE A 8 48.60 -17.04 1.02
CA PHE A 8 48.55 -15.83 0.19
C PHE A 8 48.03 -16.21 -1.19
N THR A 9 46.78 -15.83 -1.47
CA THR A 9 46.21 -15.94 -2.80
C THR A 9 46.82 -14.87 -3.70
N PRO A 10 47.52 -15.24 -4.78
CA PRO A 10 48.12 -14.28 -5.69
C PRO A 10 47.01 -13.45 -6.35
N LYS A 11 47.15 -12.12 -6.30
CA LYS A 11 46.20 -11.18 -6.91
C LYS A 11 46.70 -10.69 -8.27
N LYS A 12 48.00 -10.74 -8.47
CA LYS A 12 48.69 -10.38 -9.73
C LYS A 12 49.59 -11.52 -10.15
N GLY A 13 49.85 -11.63 -11.45
CA GLY A 13 50.74 -12.66 -11.99
C GLY A 13 52.17 -12.56 -11.45
N ARG A 14 52.62 -11.36 -11.10
CA ARG A 14 53.90 -11.11 -10.43
C ARG A 14 54.01 -11.80 -9.07
N ASP A 15 52.90 -11.89 -8.33
CA ASP A 15 52.89 -12.51 -7.00
C ASP A 15 53.26 -14.00 -7.08
N ILE A 16 52.84 -14.68 -8.14
CA ILE A 16 53.15 -16.10 -8.40
C ILE A 16 54.65 -16.28 -8.63
N ILE A 17 55.26 -15.37 -9.40
CA ILE A 17 56.69 -15.41 -9.70
C ILE A 17 57.50 -15.15 -8.42
N GLU A 18 57.08 -14.17 -7.61
CA GLU A 18 57.73 -13.84 -6.33
C GLU A 18 57.57 -14.96 -5.29
N GLN A 19 56.47 -15.72 -5.33
CA GLN A 19 56.26 -16.89 -4.46
C GLN A 19 57.13 -18.09 -4.85
N MET A 20 57.32 -18.32 -6.15
CA MET A 20 58.10 -19.48 -6.62
C MET A 20 59.60 -19.36 -6.30
N GLY A 21 60.12 -18.14 -6.11
CA GLY A 21 61.54 -17.94 -5.83
C GLY A 21 62.44 -18.37 -6.99
N ASP A 22 63.65 -18.84 -6.68
CA ASP A 22 64.62 -19.22 -7.71
C ASP A 22 64.39 -20.68 -8.15
N VAL A 23 63.51 -20.83 -9.15
CA VAL A 23 63.13 -22.10 -9.77
C VAL A 23 63.81 -22.29 -11.13
N GLY A 24 63.92 -23.55 -11.56
CA GLY A 24 64.50 -23.90 -12.85
C GLY A 24 63.74 -23.29 -14.03
N ARG A 25 64.41 -23.19 -15.19
CA ARG A 25 63.88 -22.49 -16.38
C ARG A 25 62.48 -22.94 -16.79
N GLN A 26 62.19 -24.25 -16.77
CA GLN A 26 60.88 -24.79 -17.14
C GLN A 26 59.77 -24.35 -16.16
N GLN A 27 60.06 -24.39 -14.86
CA GLN A 27 59.12 -23.96 -13.81
C GLN A 27 58.86 -22.44 -13.90
N ARG A 28 59.88 -21.65 -14.22
CA ARG A 28 59.75 -20.21 -14.43
C ARG A 28 58.81 -19.88 -15.60
N VAL A 29 58.89 -20.62 -16.70
CA VAL A 29 57.98 -20.46 -17.85
C VAL A 29 56.54 -20.81 -17.46
N LEU A 30 56.34 -21.88 -16.69
CA LEU A 30 55.01 -22.23 -16.18
C LEU A 30 54.46 -21.16 -15.24
N ALA A 31 55.31 -20.59 -14.37
CA ALA A 31 54.96 -19.46 -13.50
C ALA A 31 54.45 -18.26 -14.28
N GLN A 32 55.15 -17.91 -15.36
CA GLN A 32 54.79 -16.77 -16.22
C GLN A 32 53.44 -17.01 -16.89
N LYS A 33 53.18 -18.22 -17.41
CA LYS A 33 51.89 -18.57 -18.00
C LYS A 33 50.77 -18.51 -16.97
N ALA A 34 50.99 -19.06 -15.77
CA ALA A 34 50.03 -18.97 -14.67
C ALA A 34 49.77 -17.51 -14.28
N GLY A 35 50.82 -16.69 -14.23
CA GLY A 35 50.71 -15.27 -13.93
C GLY A 35 49.88 -14.50 -14.94
N GLN A 36 50.10 -14.75 -16.24
CA GLN A 36 49.30 -14.17 -17.31
C GLN A 36 47.81 -14.54 -17.20
N VAL A 37 47.50 -15.78 -16.82
CA VAL A 37 46.10 -16.20 -16.60
C VAL A 37 45.49 -15.46 -15.42
N VAL A 38 46.22 -15.30 -14.31
CA VAL A 38 45.73 -14.53 -13.15
C VAL A 38 45.48 -13.08 -13.51
N ASP A 39 46.40 -12.44 -14.24
CA ASP A 39 46.23 -11.05 -14.67
C ASP A 39 45.03 -10.90 -15.61
N ARG A 40 44.82 -11.85 -16.52
CA ARG A 40 43.65 -11.88 -17.40
C ARG A 40 42.34 -12.01 -16.60
N LEU A 41 42.27 -12.96 -15.67
CA LEU A 41 41.09 -13.15 -14.81
C LEU A 41 40.83 -11.95 -13.90
N ALA A 42 41.87 -11.28 -13.43
CA ALA A 42 41.75 -10.05 -12.65
C ALA A 42 41.15 -8.92 -13.50
N ALA A 43 41.61 -8.77 -14.75
CA ALA A 43 41.06 -7.79 -15.69
C ALA A 43 39.61 -8.09 -16.05
N GLU A 44 39.27 -9.36 -16.34
CA GLU A 44 37.89 -9.79 -16.61
C GLU A 44 36.97 -9.53 -15.41
N ASN A 45 37.41 -9.84 -14.19
CA ASN A 45 36.66 -9.52 -12.97
C ASN A 45 36.45 -8.02 -12.78
N ALA A 46 37.45 -7.20 -13.05
CA ALA A 46 37.33 -5.74 -12.96
C ALA A 46 36.29 -5.22 -13.97
N ALA A 47 36.32 -5.73 -15.21
CA ALA A 47 35.35 -5.38 -16.24
C ALA A 47 33.93 -5.80 -15.86
N LEU A 48 33.74 -7.02 -15.35
CA LEU A 48 32.44 -7.52 -14.88
C LEU A 48 31.91 -6.68 -13.71
N ARG A 49 32.76 -6.33 -12.75
CA ARG A 49 32.36 -5.44 -11.63
C ARG A 49 31.91 -4.08 -12.12
N ALA A 50 32.60 -3.50 -13.11
CA ALA A 50 32.20 -2.24 -13.71
C ALA A 50 30.84 -2.35 -14.43
N GLN A 51 30.59 -3.45 -15.13
CA GLN A 51 29.30 -3.71 -15.77
C GLN A 51 28.18 -3.87 -14.74
N ILE A 52 28.41 -4.62 -13.66
CA ILE A 52 27.43 -4.78 -12.56
C ILE A 52 27.11 -3.42 -11.93
N ALA A 53 28.14 -2.59 -11.66
CA ALA A 53 27.94 -1.26 -11.11
C ALA A 53 27.08 -0.39 -12.06
N LYS A 54 27.36 -0.43 -13.37
CA LYS A 54 26.55 0.27 -14.37
C LYS A 54 25.11 -0.23 -14.42
N LEU A 55 24.90 -1.55 -14.43
CA LEU A 55 23.57 -2.14 -14.44
C LEU A 55 22.79 -1.78 -13.17
N ALA A 56 23.46 -1.72 -12.01
CA ALA A 56 22.84 -1.27 -10.77
C ALA A 56 22.39 0.19 -10.87
N THR A 57 23.22 1.08 -11.43
CA THR A 57 22.83 2.49 -11.65
C THR A 57 21.68 2.61 -12.66
N ASP A 58 21.70 1.83 -13.72
CA ASP A 58 20.64 1.82 -14.74
C ASP A 58 19.32 1.29 -14.13
N LEU A 59 19.41 0.28 -13.27
CA LEU A 59 18.26 -0.28 -12.55
C LEU A 59 17.68 0.74 -11.56
N ASP A 60 18.53 1.46 -10.83
CA ASP A 60 18.07 2.53 -9.94
C ASP A 60 17.47 3.72 -10.71
N ALA A 61 18.02 4.06 -11.87
CA ALA A 61 17.47 5.08 -12.76
C ALA A 61 16.13 4.68 -13.40
N SER A 62 15.94 3.39 -13.68
CA SER A 62 14.69 2.87 -14.25
C SER A 62 13.57 2.65 -13.23
N LYS A 63 13.88 2.66 -11.92
CA LYS A 63 12.85 2.62 -10.88
C LYS A 63 12.00 3.90 -10.97
N PRO A 64 10.67 3.79 -11.06
CA PRO A 64 9.82 4.97 -11.09
C PRO A 64 9.99 5.74 -9.77
N TYR A 65 10.40 7.01 -9.87
CA TYR A 65 10.63 7.95 -8.75
C TYR A 65 9.46 8.02 -7.76
N THR A 66 8.26 7.72 -8.24
CA THR A 66 7.06 7.55 -7.43
C THR A 66 6.28 6.34 -7.94
N LYS A 67 5.83 5.48 -7.02
CA LYS A 67 4.63 4.66 -7.27
C LYS A 67 3.47 5.65 -7.44
N LYS A 68 3.29 6.21 -8.63
CA LYS A 68 2.05 6.93 -8.94
C LYS A 68 0.97 5.88 -8.73
N LYS A 69 0.21 6.00 -7.64
CA LYS A 69 -1.05 5.27 -7.52
C LYS A 69 -1.82 5.64 -8.76
N VAL A 70 -1.92 4.70 -9.71
CA VAL A 70 -2.86 4.85 -10.81
C VAL A 70 -4.18 5.08 -10.12
N LYS A 71 -4.82 6.21 -10.43
CA LYS A 71 -6.13 6.53 -9.88
C LYS A 71 -7.06 5.51 -10.52
N GLU A 72 -7.24 4.36 -9.85
CA GLU A 72 -8.17 3.33 -10.29
C GLU A 72 -9.52 4.02 -10.45
N ASN A 73 -10.09 3.89 -11.65
CA ASN A 73 -11.39 4.46 -11.91
C ASN A 73 -12.36 3.72 -10.97
N PRO A 74 -13.25 4.40 -10.24
CA PRO A 74 -14.18 3.72 -9.32
C PRO A 74 -15.09 2.70 -10.02
N ASN A 75 -15.17 2.72 -11.36
CA ASN A 75 -15.88 1.74 -12.18
C ASN A 75 -15.03 0.50 -12.57
N ASP A 76 -13.71 0.54 -12.37
CA ASP A 76 -12.79 -0.58 -12.66
C ASP A 76 -12.68 -1.55 -11.46
N GLY A 77 -13.11 -1.11 -10.27
CA GLY A 77 -13.27 -1.97 -9.11
C GLY A 77 -14.59 -2.73 -9.20
N PHE A 78 -14.52 -4.06 -9.35
CA PHE A 78 -15.70 -4.90 -9.18
C PHE A 78 -16.30 -4.64 -7.79
N ALA A 79 -17.62 -4.44 -7.71
CA ALA A 79 -18.32 -4.34 -6.44
C ALA A 79 -17.95 -5.56 -5.59
N THR A 80 -17.37 -5.33 -4.42
CA THR A 80 -17.12 -6.40 -3.46
C THR A 80 -18.44 -7.09 -3.18
N LEU A 81 -18.43 -8.42 -2.99
CA LEU A 81 -19.67 -9.18 -2.76
C LEU A 81 -20.53 -8.59 -1.61
N GLN A 82 -19.87 -7.96 -0.63
CA GLN A 82 -20.54 -7.23 0.45
C GLN A 82 -21.39 -6.04 -0.04
N ALA A 83 -20.89 -5.25 -1.00
CA ALA A 83 -21.60 -4.13 -1.59
C ALA A 83 -22.82 -4.56 -2.45
N ILE A 84 -22.86 -5.83 -2.90
CA ILE A 84 -24.00 -6.41 -3.62
C ILE A 84 -25.04 -6.98 -2.64
N VAL A 85 -24.58 -7.60 -1.55
CA VAL A 85 -25.45 -8.27 -0.57
C VAL A 85 -26.22 -7.28 0.32
N GLU A 86 -25.62 -6.15 0.69
CA GLU A 86 -26.31 -5.13 1.51
C GLU A 86 -27.59 -4.57 0.89
N PRO A 87 -27.61 -4.12 -0.39
CA PRO A 87 -28.83 -3.60 -1.00
C PRO A 87 -29.88 -4.70 -1.21
N GLN A 88 -29.48 -5.95 -1.48
CA GLN A 88 -30.41 -7.08 -1.56
C GLN A 88 -31.13 -7.30 -0.22
N ARG A 89 -30.37 -7.39 0.89
CA ARG A 89 -30.95 -7.51 2.24
C ARG A 89 -31.76 -6.30 2.66
N ALA A 90 -31.41 -5.10 2.19
CA ALA A 90 -32.19 -3.89 2.46
C ALA A 90 -33.52 -3.89 1.70
N SER A 91 -33.57 -4.45 0.49
CA SER A 91 -34.81 -4.59 -0.29
C SER A 91 -35.77 -5.65 0.25
N GLU A 92 -35.25 -6.66 0.95
CA GLU A 92 -36.05 -7.69 1.63
C GLU A 92 -36.71 -7.18 2.93
N ARG A 93 -36.28 -6.03 3.47
CA ARG A 93 -36.89 -5.45 4.67
C ARG A 93 -38.17 -4.71 4.31
N ALA A 94 -39.27 -5.10 4.95
CA ALA A 94 -40.56 -4.45 4.82
C ALA A 94 -40.47 -2.92 5.09
N PRO A 95 -41.22 -2.09 4.34
CA PRO A 95 -41.16 -0.65 4.49
C PRO A 95 -41.54 -0.21 5.91
N LYS A 96 -40.73 0.69 6.50
CA LYS A 96 -41.04 1.30 7.79
C LYS A 96 -42.36 2.05 7.69
N ARG A 97 -43.44 1.49 8.25
CA ARG A 97 -44.70 2.20 8.46
C ARG A 97 -44.43 3.38 9.39
N ARG A 98 -44.44 4.60 8.83
CA ARG A 98 -44.45 5.82 9.65
C ARG A 98 -45.79 5.84 10.39
N ARG A 99 -45.77 5.82 11.72
CA ARG A 99 -46.95 6.20 12.50
C ARG A 99 -47.21 7.68 12.19
N ALA A 100 -48.41 8.00 11.73
CA ALA A 100 -48.83 9.38 11.62
C ALA A 100 -48.82 9.97 13.03
N ASN A 101 -48.28 11.18 13.21
CA ASN A 101 -48.39 11.90 14.47
C ASN A 101 -49.87 12.23 14.67
N GLU A 102 -50.49 11.67 15.71
CA GLU A 102 -51.77 12.18 16.19
C GLU A 102 -51.53 13.60 16.72
N PRO A 103 -52.38 14.59 16.33
CA PRO A 103 -52.22 15.95 16.82
C PRO A 103 -52.51 15.95 18.33
N VAL A 104 -51.53 16.40 19.11
CA VAL A 104 -51.74 16.75 20.51
C VAL A 104 -52.61 18.00 20.51
N ILE A 105 -53.84 17.89 21.00
CA ILE A 105 -54.74 19.03 21.18
C ILE A 105 -54.35 19.64 22.52
N ASP A 106 -53.91 20.90 22.52
CA ASP A 106 -53.57 21.63 23.75
C ASP A 106 -54.82 21.76 24.64
N GLU A 107 -54.70 21.35 25.90
CA GLU A 107 -55.82 21.30 26.85
C GLU A 107 -56.47 22.68 27.04
N GLU A 108 -55.72 23.77 26.94
CA GLU A 108 -56.24 25.15 26.99
C GLU A 108 -57.22 25.45 25.85
N VAL A 109 -56.92 24.99 24.63
CA VAL A 109 -57.80 25.18 23.47
C VAL A 109 -59.09 24.38 23.62
N LEU A 110 -59.00 23.19 24.24
CA LEU A 110 -60.16 22.37 24.54
C LEU A 110 -61.05 23.04 25.61
N GLN A 111 -60.44 23.67 26.61
CA GLN A 111 -61.13 24.39 27.68
C GLN A 111 -61.87 25.61 27.15
N GLU A 112 -61.22 26.44 26.32
CA GLU A 112 -61.85 27.60 25.69
C GLU A 112 -63.01 27.20 24.77
N ALA A 113 -62.87 26.10 24.03
CA ALA A 113 -63.94 25.56 23.21
C ALA A 113 -65.14 25.08 24.05
N GLN A 114 -64.89 24.50 25.23
CA GLN A 114 -65.97 24.10 26.15
C GLN A 114 -66.68 25.31 26.75
N ASP A 115 -65.93 26.30 27.22
CA ASP A 115 -66.49 27.52 27.84
C ASP A 115 -67.33 28.31 26.84
N THR A 116 -66.90 28.40 25.57
CA THR A 116 -67.67 29.06 24.52
C THR A 116 -68.97 28.32 24.18
N ILE A 117 -68.96 26.99 24.21
CA ILE A 117 -70.18 26.18 24.03
C ILE A 117 -71.13 26.39 25.20
N ILE A 118 -70.64 26.33 26.44
CA ILE A 118 -71.47 26.51 27.65
C ILE A 118 -72.13 27.90 27.65
N HIS A 119 -71.36 28.96 27.42
CA HIS A 119 -71.90 30.32 27.34
C HIS A 119 -72.84 30.54 26.14
N GLY A 120 -72.66 29.79 25.06
CA GLY A 120 -73.59 29.81 23.93
C GLY A 120 -74.93 29.18 24.30
N LEU A 121 -74.91 28.06 25.02
CA LEU A 121 -76.11 27.35 25.48
C LEU A 121 -76.86 28.14 26.55
N GLU A 122 -76.16 28.82 27.46
CA GLU A 122 -76.77 29.72 28.46
C GLU A 122 -77.51 30.87 27.78
N ARG A 123 -76.91 31.49 26.76
CA ARG A 123 -77.57 32.53 25.97
C ARG A 123 -78.81 32.04 25.23
N ILE A 124 -78.79 30.81 24.73
CA ILE A 124 -79.97 30.21 24.08
C ILE A 124 -81.06 29.96 25.10
N ARG A 125 -80.71 29.45 26.29
CA ARG A 125 -81.65 29.23 27.39
C ARG A 125 -82.30 30.53 27.86
N ASP A 126 -81.53 31.61 28.02
CA ASP A 126 -82.05 32.91 28.42
C ASP A 126 -83.02 33.51 27.38
N LEU A 127 -82.83 33.17 26.10
CA LEU A 127 -83.75 33.54 25.01
C LEU A 127 -85.02 32.69 24.96
N GLU A 128 -84.98 31.46 25.48
CA GLU A 128 -86.17 30.58 25.60
C GLU A 128 -87.01 30.87 26.87
N GLU A 129 -86.42 31.51 27.89
CA GLU A 129 -87.09 31.89 29.14
C GLU A 129 -87.73 33.32 29.08
N CYS A 130 -87.67 34.03 27.93
CA CYS A 130 -88.35 35.31 27.66
C CYS A 130 -89.56 35.16 26.72
#